data_AF-A0A0G0LF20-F1
#
_entry.id   AF-A0A0G0LF20-F1
#
_cell.length_a   1.000
_cell.length_b   1.000
_cell.length_c   1.000
_cell.angle_alpha   90.00
_cell.angle_beta   90.00
_cell.angle_gamma   90.00
#
_symmetry.space_group_name_H-M   'P 1'
#
loop_
_entity.id
_entity.type
_entity.pdbx_description
1 polymer ?
#
loop_
_entity_poly.entity_id
_entity_poly.type
_entity_poly.pdbx_seq_one_letter_code
_entity_poly.pdbx_strand_id
1 'polypeptide(L)' 'MIKNLISPIQAWLLSQGRCVGCGTPLSGGVKKDVRGKTTVTCKCGRIFIYEPKTKIYRRALFEEV' A
#
# COMPACT_ATOMS: atom_id res chain seq x y z
N MET A 1 -20.03 -5.76 -18.32
CA MET A 1 -18.64 -5.26 -18.23
C MET A 1 -18.53 -4.24 -17.10
N ILE A 2 -18.72 -4.70 -15.85
CA ILE A 2 -18.56 -3.89 -14.64
C ILE A 2 -17.53 -4.63 -13.78
N LYS A 3 -16.25 -4.45 -14.09
CA LYS A 3 -15.14 -5.01 -13.29
C LYS A 3 -14.02 -4.01 -12.97
N ASN A 4 -14.13 -2.76 -13.44
CA ASN A 4 -13.06 -1.76 -13.30
C ASN A 4 -13.50 -0.48 -12.59
N LEU A 5 -14.52 -0.55 -11.72
CA LEU A 5 -14.72 0.48 -10.69
C LEU A 5 -14.10 -0.02 -9.38
N ILE A 6 -12.81 -0.38 -9.43
CA ILE A 6 -12.02 -0.49 -8.21
C ILE A 6 -11.99 0.92 -7.66
N SER A 7 -12.72 1.10 -6.56
CA SER A 7 -13.21 2.36 -6.05
C SER A 7 -12.19 3.49 -6.23
N PRO A 8 -12.53 4.61 -6.90
CA PRO A 8 -11.61 5.75 -7.08
C PRO A 8 -10.96 6.17 -5.76
N ILE A 9 -11.64 5.91 -4.64
CA ILE A 9 -11.20 6.16 -3.28
C ILE A 9 -10.03 5.25 -2.85
N GLN A 10 -9.96 3.98 -3.26
CA GLN A 10 -8.83 3.12 -2.91
C GLN A 10 -7.53 3.56 -3.59
N ALA A 11 -7.61 3.87 -4.89
CA ALA A 11 -6.47 4.42 -5.62
C ALA A 11 -6.07 5.81 -5.07
N TRP A 12 -7.06 6.64 -4.76
CA TRP A 12 -6.84 7.95 -4.16
C TRP A 12 -6.22 7.89 -2.78
N LEU A 13 -6.68 6.99 -1.89
CA LEU A 13 -6.09 6.78 -0.56
C LEU A 13 -4.64 6.31 -0.68
N LEU A 14 -4.33 5.40 -1.60
CA LEU A 14 -2.95 4.96 -1.85
C LEU A 14 -2.08 6.09 -2.41
N SER A 15 -2.63 6.92 -3.30
CA SER A 15 -1.95 8.12 -3.82
C SER A 15 -1.68 9.16 -2.73
N GLN A 16 -2.53 9.23 -1.71
CA GLN A 16 -2.34 10.03 -0.50
C GLN A 16 -1.42 9.35 0.54
N GLY A 17 -0.89 8.16 0.23
CA GLY A 17 -0.07 7.38 1.15
C GLY A 17 -0.82 6.90 2.39
N ARG A 18 -2.12 6.61 2.27
CA ARG A 18 -2.98 6.14 3.36
C ARG A 18 -3.41 4.69 3.14
N CYS A 19 -3.62 3.99 4.25
CA CYS A 19 -4.12 2.62 4.22
C CYS A 19 -5.57 2.56 3.73
N VAL A 20 -5.83 1.75 2.71
CA VAL A 20 -7.15 1.58 2.07
C VAL A 20 -8.27 1.07 2.98
N GLY A 21 -7.99 0.62 4.21
CA GLY A 21 -9.06 0.16 5.09
C GLY A 21 -9.00 0.61 6.55
N CYS A 22 -8.03 1.42 6.96
CA CYS A 22 -8.10 2.14 8.24
C CYS A 22 -7.78 3.63 8.12
N GLY A 23 -7.47 4.12 6.91
CA GLY A 23 -7.23 5.53 6.62
C GLY A 23 -5.93 6.11 7.21
N THR A 24 -5.19 5.36 8.02
CA THR A 24 -3.95 5.88 8.62
C THR A 24 -2.83 6.04 7.60
N PRO A 25 -1.97 7.05 7.77
CA PRO A 25 -0.84 7.28 6.90
C PRO A 25 0.16 6.10 6.98
N LEU A 26 0.53 5.59 5.81
CA LEU A 26 1.51 4.52 5.64
C LEU A 26 2.93 5.01 5.92
N SER A 27 3.16 6.33 5.92
CA SER A 27 4.46 6.91 6.28
C SER A 27 4.93 6.54 7.69
N GLY A 28 4.00 6.39 8.64
CA GLY A 28 4.25 5.94 10.02
C GLY A 28 4.07 4.43 10.24
N GLY A 29 3.88 3.66 9.17
CA GLY A 29 3.85 2.20 9.24
C GLY A 29 5.23 1.59 9.46
N VAL A 30 5.27 0.32 9.85
CA VAL A 30 6.53 -0.42 10.01
C VAL A 30 7.11 -0.70 8.62
N LYS A 31 8.25 -0.09 8.29
CA LYS A 31 8.92 -0.30 7.02
C LYS A 31 9.94 -1.43 7.14
N LYS A 32 9.96 -2.36 6.20
CA LYS A 32 10.99 -3.42 6.10
C LYS A 32 11.42 -3.55 4.65
N ASP A 33 12.71 -3.76 4.41
CA ASP A 33 13.17 -4.09 3.08
C ASP A 33 13.18 -5.62 2.92
N VAL A 34 12.43 -6.11 1.93
CA VAL A 34 12.31 -7.53 1.62
C VAL A 34 12.60 -7.71 0.15
N ARG A 35 13.65 -8.49 -0.17
CA ARG A 35 14.04 -8.79 -1.55
C ARG A 35 14.24 -7.54 -2.43
N GLY A 36 14.79 -6.47 -1.85
CA GLY A 36 15.03 -5.19 -2.55
C GLY A 36 13.77 -4.34 -2.76
N LYS A 37 12.68 -4.64 -2.06
CA LYS A 37 11.45 -3.87 -2.06
C LYS A 37 11.14 -3.38 -0.65
N THR A 38 10.77 -2.12 -0.52
CA THR A 38 10.36 -1.54 0.75
C THR A 38 8.91 -1.91 1.04
N THR A 39 8.70 -2.88 1.91
CA THR A 39 7.38 -3.21 2.47
C THR A 39 7.02 -2.25 3.59
N VAL A 40 5.73 -1.97 3.76
CA VAL A 40 5.16 -1.09 4.76
C VAL A 40 3.95 -1.77 5.39
N THR A 41 4.09 -2.17 6.64
CA THR A 41 3.00 -2.77 7.42
C THR A 41 2.26 -1.66 8.15
N CYS A 42 0.97 -1.53 7.83
CA CYS A 42 0.07 -0.64 8.53
C CYS A 42 -0.30 -1.21 9.91
N LYS A 43 -0.66 -0.33 10.86
CA LYS A 43 -1.13 -0.73 12.20
C LYS A 43 -2.32 -1.71 12.19
N CYS A 44 -3.10 -1.73 11.10
CA CYS A 44 -4.21 -2.68 10.94
C CYS A 44 -3.76 -4.07 10.45
N GLY A 45 -2.46 -4.33 10.34
CA GLY A 45 -1.90 -5.59 9.86
C GLY A 45 -1.82 -5.74 8.34
N ARG A 46 -2.27 -4.75 7.56
CA ARG A 46 -2.16 -4.79 6.09
C ARG A 46 -0.77 -4.39 5.63
N ILE A 47 -0.23 -5.12 4.65
CA ILE A 47 1.11 -4.92 4.11
C ILE A 47 1.02 -4.29 2.72
N PHE A 48 1.83 -3.27 2.51
CA PHE A 48 1.95 -2.53 1.27
C PHE A 48 3.40 -2.57 0.79
N ILE A 49 3.61 -2.43 -0.52
CA ILE A 49 4.93 -2.20 -1.10
C ILE A 49 4.99 -0.73 -1.48
N TYR A 50 6.05 -0.07 -1.04
CA TYR A 50 6.41 1.28 -1.43
C TYR A 50 7.40 1.22 -2.60
N GLU A 51 7.02 1.74 -3.75
CA GLU A 51 7.94 1.88 -4.89
C GLU A 51 8.59 3.28 -4.84
N PRO A 52 9.89 3.39 -4.52
CA PRO A 52 10.54 4.69 -4.38
C PRO A 52 10.62 5.47 -5.69
N LYS A 53 10.60 4.77 -6.84
CA LYS A 53 10.66 5.37 -8.18
C LYS A 53 9.40 6.17 -8.53
N THR A 54 8.22 5.65 -8.16
CA THR A 54 6.93 6.28 -8.48
C THR A 54 6.30 6.95 -7.27
N LYS A 55 6.84 6.73 -6.06
CA LYS A 55 6.28 7.15 -4.76
C LYS A 55 4.85 6.63 -4.53
N ILE A 56 4.52 5.51 -5.18
CA ILE A 56 3.20 4.88 -5.08
C ILE A 56 3.26 3.75 -4.08
N TYR A 57 2.18 3.60 -3.32
CA TYR A 57 1.94 2.43 -2.49
C TYR A 57 1.05 1.46 -3.24
N ARG A 58 1.47 0.20 -3.32
CA ARG A 58 0.64 -0.91 -3.82
C ARG A 58 0.44 -1.96 -2.73
N ARG A 59 -0.55 -2.82 -2.87
CA ARG A 59 -0.69 -3.97 -1.95
C ARG A 59 0.46 -4.95 -2.20
N ALA A 60 1.02 -5.51 -1.14
CA ALA A 60 1.99 -6.59 -1.26
C ALA A 60 1.33 -7.84 -1.84
N LEU A 61 2.03 -8.53 -2.75
CA LEU A 61 1.64 -9.86 -3.20
C LEU A 61 2.04 -10.89 -2.13
N PHE A 62 1.42 -12.08 -2.17
CA PHE A 62 1.73 -13.15 -1.22
C PHE A 62 3.20 -13.57 -1.24
N GLU A 63 3.85 -13.47 -2.41
CA GLU A 63 5.28 -13.77 -2.60
C GLU A 63 6.23 -12.71 -2.01
N GLU A 64 5.68 -11.56 -1.57
CA GLU A 64 6.42 -10.40 -1.06
C GLU A 64 6.19 -10.15 0.44
N VAL A 65 5.47 -11.05 1.13
CA VAL A 65 5.15 -11.01 2.56
C VAL A 65 5.97 -12.04 3.33
#